data_AF-A0A8T4KKT1-F1
#
_entry.id   AF-A0A8T4KKT1-F1
#
_cell.length_a   1.000
_cell.length_b   1.000
_cell.length_c   1.000
_cell.angle_alpha   90.00
_cell.angle_beta   90.00
_cell.angle_gamma   90.00
#
_symmetry.space_group_name_H-M   'P 1'
#
loop_
_entity.id
_entity.type
_entity.pdbx_description
1 polymer ?
#
loop_
_entity_poly.entity_id
_entity_poly.type
_entity_poly.pdbx_seq_one_letter_code
_entity_poly.pdbx_strand_id
1 'polypeptide(L)' 'MVFRGGNGGGRSFAPREMHKATCSTCKQECEVPFMPKEGRPVFCRDCFRNQRSFN' A
#
# COMPACT_ATOMS: atom_id res chain seq x y z
N MET A 1 -32.16 -34.98 -2.43
CA MET A 1 -31.27 -34.16 -1.57
C MET A 1 -30.21 -33.52 -2.46
N VAL A 2 -30.44 -32.29 -2.95
CA VAL A 2 -29.54 -31.61 -3.92
C VAL A 2 -28.53 -30.74 -3.16
N PHE A 3 -27.30 -31.22 -3.03
CA PHE A 3 -26.22 -30.44 -2.42
C PHE A 3 -25.48 -29.64 -3.50
N ARG A 4 -25.89 -28.38 -3.72
CA ARG A 4 -25.21 -27.45 -4.63
C ARG A 4 -24.20 -26.62 -3.83
N GLY A 5 -23.02 -27.17 -3.61
CA GLY A 5 -21.88 -26.49 -2.98
C GLY A 5 -21.43 -25.31 -3.84
N GLY A 6 -21.70 -24.10 -3.34
CA GLY A 6 -21.36 -22.85 -4.00
C GLY A 6 -19.85 -22.61 -4.04
N ASN A 7 -19.36 -22.41 -5.26
CA ASN A 7 -18.02 -21.92 -5.61
C ASN A 7 -17.76 -20.56 -4.95
N GLY A 8 -17.07 -20.56 -3.80
CA GLY A 8 -16.59 -19.36 -3.13
C GLY A 8 -15.19 -19.02 -3.61
N GLY A 9 -15.10 -18.20 -4.66
CA GLY A 9 -13.83 -17.67 -5.18
C GLY A 9 -13.03 -16.92 -4.11
N GLY A 10 -12.08 -17.63 -3.50
CA GLY A 10 -11.06 -17.06 -2.62
C GLY A 10 -10.07 -16.28 -3.47
N ARG A 11 -10.33 -14.99 -3.67
CA ARG A 11 -9.44 -14.03 -4.32
C ARG A 11 -8.08 -14.13 -3.65
N SER A 12 -7.10 -14.68 -4.35
CA SER A 12 -5.70 -14.69 -3.94
C SER A 12 -5.27 -13.26 -3.63
N PHE A 13 -5.27 -12.90 -2.34
CA PHE A 13 -4.60 -11.72 -1.84
C PHE A 13 -3.11 -11.98 -2.05
N ALA A 14 -2.59 -11.60 -3.21
CA ALA A 14 -1.15 -11.49 -3.39
C ALA A 14 -0.63 -10.64 -2.22
N PRO A 15 0.40 -11.12 -1.48
CA PRO A 15 0.98 -10.33 -0.41
C PRO A 15 1.44 -9.01 -1.02
N ARG A 16 0.91 -7.90 -0.50
CA ARG A 16 1.33 -6.57 -0.90
C ARG A 16 2.79 -6.46 -0.50
N GLU A 17 3.69 -6.39 -1.47
CA GLU A 17 5.10 -6.20 -1.19
C GLU A 17 5.28 -4.80 -0.59
N MET A 18 5.61 -4.78 0.70
CA MET A 18 5.92 -3.56 1.44
C MET A 18 7.42 -3.31 1.29
N HIS A 19 7.77 -2.17 0.72
CA HIS A 19 9.16 -1.74 0.56
C HIS A 19 9.54 -0.75 1.66
N LYS A 20 10.71 -0.94 2.26
CA LYS A 20 11.27 0.07 3.17
C LYS A 20 11.72 1.28 2.37
N ALA A 21 11.25 2.46 2.77
CA ALA A 21 11.62 3.71 2.12
C ALA A 21 11.72 4.85 3.14
N THR A 22 12.52 5.85 2.81
CA THR A 22 12.72 7.04 3.64
C THR A 22 11.84 8.17 3.16
N CYS A 23 11.00 8.70 4.04
CA CYS A 23 10.12 9.82 3.77
C CYS A 23 10.91 11.08 3.38
N SER A 24 10.68 11.69 2.21
CA SER A 24 11.39 12.89 1.78
C SER A 24 11.01 14.14 2.58
N THR A 25 9.83 14.17 3.18
CA THR A 25 9.36 15.28 4.04
C THR A 25 9.84 15.14 5.48
N CYS A 26 9.57 13.98 6.08
CA CYS A 26 9.74 13.71 7.50
C CYS A 26 11.04 12.96 7.82
N LYS A 27 11.75 12.45 6.81
CA LYS A 27 13.01 11.70 6.91
C LYS A 27 12.96 10.45 7.80
N GLN A 28 11.74 9.98 8.10
CA GLN A 28 11.50 8.75 8.85
C GLN A 28 11.52 7.53 7.91
N GLU A 29 11.95 6.39 8.45
CA GLU A 29 11.86 5.09 7.79
C GLU A 29 10.42 4.59 7.86
N CYS A 30 9.84 4.23 6.72
CA CYS A 30 8.47 3.76 6.62
C CYS A 30 8.35 2.61 5.62
N GLU A 31 7.32 1.80 5.80
CA GLU A 31 6.98 0.72 4.87
C GLU A 31 5.91 1.23 3.90
N VAL A 32 6.24 1.23 2.61
CA VAL A 32 5.39 1.76 1.55
C VAL A 32 5.06 0.66 0.54
N PRO A 33 3.82 0.61 0.01
CA PRO A 33 3.42 -0.40 -0.98
C PRO A 33 3.92 -0.07 -2.40
N PHE A 34 4.87 0.86 -2.54
CA PHE A 34 5.43 1.30 -3.81
C PHE A 34 6.96 1.29 -3.75
N MET A 35 7.62 0.94 -4.85
CA MET A 35 9.08 1.02 -4.91
C MET A 35 9.55 2.49 -4.83
N PRO A 36 10.46 2.83 -3.90
CA PRO A 36 11.14 4.13 -3.91
C PRO A 36 12.00 4.25 -5.16
N LYS A 37 11.87 5.37 -5.89
CA LYS A 37 12.59 5.64 -7.15
C LYS A 37 13.43 6.90 -7.00
N GLU A 38 14.61 6.92 -7.59
CA GLU A 38 15.65 7.97 -7.46
C GLU A 38 15.30 9.32 -8.10
N GLY A 39 14.04 9.55 -8.47
CA GLY A 39 13.54 10.83 -8.98
C GLY A 39 12.11 11.16 -8.51
N ARG A 40 11.53 10.37 -7.60
CA ARG A 40 10.19 10.61 -7.05
C ARG A 40 10.24 10.68 -5.52
N PRO A 41 9.77 11.78 -4.91
CA PRO A 41 9.77 11.90 -3.46
C PRO A 41 8.86 10.83 -2.85
N VAL A 42 9.39 10.14 -1.85
CA VAL A 42 8.66 9.13 -1.08
C VAL A 42 7.95 9.84 0.05
N PHE A 43 6.66 9.60 0.21
CA PHE A 43 5.89 10.13 1.34
C PHE A 43 5.36 8.98 2.18
N CYS A 44 5.50 9.11 3.50
CA CYS A 44 4.85 8.19 4.43
C CYS A 44 3.32 8.37 4.38
N ARG A 45 2.59 7.40 4.94
CA ARG A 45 1.12 7.41 4.97
C ARG A 45 0.58 8.72 5.55
N ASP A 46 1.20 9.23 6.60
CA ASP A 46 0.80 10.45 7.29
C ASP A 46 1.03 11.70 6.44
N CYS A 47 2.22 11.87 5.83
CA CYS A 47 2.50 12.98 4.93
C CYS A 47 1.62 12.95 3.67
N PHE A 48 1.39 11.76 3.10
CA PHE A 48 0.51 11.60 1.94
C PHE A 48 -0.95 11.91 2.27
N ARG A 49 -1.43 11.47 3.44
CA ARG A 49 -2.79 11.76 3.93
C ARG A 49 -2.98 13.25 4.16
N ASN A 50 -1.98 13.94 4.73
CA ASN A 50 -2.03 15.39 4.93
C ASN A 50 -2.08 16.17 3.61
N GLN A 51 -1.44 15.67 2.54
CA GLN A 51 -1.47 16.28 1.20
C GLN A 51 -2.76 16.01 0.43
N ARG A 52 -3.42 14.87 0.67
CA ARG A 52 -4.67 14.49 -0.04
C ARG A 52 -5.95 15.07 0.56
N SER A 53 -5.94 15.49 1.82
CA SER A 53 -7.13 16.03 2.50
C SER A 53 -7.48 17.48 2.13
N PHE A 54 -6.85 18.06 1.09
CA PHE A 54 -7.11 19.45 0.66
C PHE A 54 -7.93 19.54 -0.64
N ASN A 55 -8.90 18.64 -0.83
CA ASN A 55 -9.97 18.77 -1.82
C ASN A 55 -11.21 17.98 -1.35
#